data_AF-A0A7S1MIC0-F1
#
_entry.id   AF-A0A7S1MIC0-F1
#
_cell.length_a   1.000
_cell.length_b   1.000
_cell.length_c   1.000
_cell.angle_alpha   90.00
_cell.angle_beta   90.00
_cell.angle_gamma   90.00
#
_symmetry.space_group_name_H-M   'P 1'
#
loop_
_entity.id
_entity.type
_entity.pdbx_description
1 polymer ?
#
loop_
_entity_poly.entity_id
_entity_poly.type
_entity_poly.pdbx_seq_one_letter_code
_entity_poly.pdbx_strand_id
1 'polypeptide(L)'
;EMLEAESIQREFGVYNHCNQPVHEVLWIAKKAGCDAMADKYLRKVLDRLYTTNGWCGDEDNGEMSSWYILTALGLYSLEPGKDELVLGSPALVGAAIQLPAGRGGERITPK
;
A
#
# COMPACT_ATOMS: atom_id res chain seq x y z
N GLU A 1 21.01 -1.13 9.36
CA GLU A 1 19.66 -0.55 9.29
C GLU A 1 19.52 0.40 8.08
N MET A 2 20.06 1.63 8.09
CA MET A 2 19.88 2.57 6.95
C MET A 2 20.45 2.07 5.60
N LEU A 3 21.67 1.50 5.60
CA LEU A 3 22.31 0.97 4.38
C LEU A 3 21.55 -0.21 3.75
N GLU A 4 20.81 -0.98 4.56
CA GLU A 4 20.02 -2.11 4.09
C GLU A 4 18.73 -1.62 3.44
N ALA A 5 18.02 -0.69 4.09
CA ALA A 5 16.86 -0.02 3.51
C ALA A 5 17.21 0.69 2.19
N GLU A 6 18.33 1.42 2.13
CA GLU A 6 18.80 2.05 0.90
C GLU A 6 19.13 1.04 -0.20
N SER A 7 19.74 -0.09 0.14
CA SER A 7 20.05 -1.16 -0.81
C SER A 7 18.79 -1.77 -1.42
N ILE A 8 17.80 -2.07 -0.57
CA ILE A 8 16.51 -2.63 -1.01
C ILE A 8 15.74 -1.60 -1.85
N GLN A 9 15.76 -0.32 -1.47
CA GLN A 9 15.11 0.76 -2.20
C GLN A 9 15.63 0.91 -3.65
N ARG A 10 16.93 0.67 -3.88
CA ARG A 10 17.52 0.69 -5.25
C ARG A 10 16.94 -0.38 -6.16
N GLU A 11 16.38 -1.46 -5.62
CA GLU A 11 15.71 -2.48 -6.44
C GLU A 11 14.41 -1.99 -7.11
N PHE A 12 13.93 -0.78 -6.78
CA PHE A 12 12.73 -0.15 -7.32
C PHE A 12 13.04 0.99 -8.32
N GLY A 13 14.33 1.20 -8.64
CA GLY A 13 14.75 2.26 -9.57
C GLY A 13 14.47 3.65 -9.01
N VAL A 14 13.74 4.46 -9.76
CA VAL A 14 13.39 5.85 -9.35
C VAL A 14 12.16 5.92 -8.43
N TYR A 15 11.42 4.83 -8.27
CA TYR A 15 10.34 4.75 -7.28
C TYR A 15 10.97 4.70 -5.89
N ASN A 16 10.80 5.75 -5.08
CA ASN A 16 11.38 5.86 -3.74
C ASN A 16 10.31 5.83 -2.65
N HIS A 17 9.98 4.65 -2.15
CA HIS A 17 8.87 4.47 -1.20
C HIS A 17 9.12 5.10 0.18
N CYS A 18 10.33 5.56 0.46
CA CYS A 18 10.67 6.22 1.70
C CYS A 18 10.07 7.63 1.84
N ASN A 19 9.23 8.07 0.89
CA ASN A 19 8.64 9.42 0.88
C ASN A 19 7.28 9.42 0.13
N GLN A 20 6.34 10.20 0.64
CA GLN A 20 4.92 10.20 0.24
C GLN A 20 4.62 10.46 -1.23
N PRO A 21 5.33 11.36 -1.95
CA PRO A 21 4.93 11.72 -3.32
C PRO A 21 4.88 10.56 -4.30
N VAL A 22 5.56 9.44 -4.03
CA VAL A 22 5.53 8.26 -4.92
C VAL A 22 4.45 7.25 -4.55
N HIS A 23 3.78 7.39 -3.39
CA HIS A 23 2.86 6.38 -2.86
C HIS A 23 1.68 6.10 -3.80
N GLU A 24 1.29 7.07 -4.62
CA GLU A 24 0.23 6.94 -5.61
C GLU A 24 0.67 6.33 -6.94
N VAL A 25 1.97 6.33 -7.28
CA VAL A 25 2.46 6.04 -8.65
C VAL A 25 2.03 4.66 -9.16
N LEU A 26 2.12 3.64 -8.33
CA LEU A 26 1.70 2.28 -8.69
C LEU A 26 0.17 2.16 -8.83
N TRP A 27 -0.58 2.95 -8.06
CA TRP A 27 -2.05 3.00 -8.13
C TRP A 27 -2.53 3.79 -9.35
N ILE A 28 -1.81 4.83 -9.77
CA ILE A 28 -2.01 5.50 -11.05
C ILE A 28 -1.79 4.52 -12.20
N ALA A 29 -0.69 3.75 -12.17
CA ALA A 29 -0.43 2.72 -13.17
C ALA A 29 -1.56 1.69 -13.21
N LYS A 30 -2.12 1.31 -12.06
CA LYS A 30 -3.29 0.44 -11.99
C LYS A 30 -4.53 1.07 -12.65
N LYS A 31 -4.86 2.31 -12.31
CA LYS A 31 -5.96 3.07 -12.95
C LYS A 31 -5.76 3.26 -14.46
N ALA A 32 -4.52 3.26 -14.93
CA ALA A 32 -4.15 3.33 -16.35
C ALA A 32 -4.21 1.97 -17.08
N GLY A 33 -4.63 0.89 -16.43
CA GLY A 33 -4.78 -0.45 -17.03
C GLY A 33 -3.51 -1.32 -17.00
N CYS A 34 -2.46 -0.92 -16.26
CA CYS A 34 -1.24 -1.70 -16.09
C CYS A 34 -1.33 -2.67 -14.90
N ASP A 35 -2.47 -3.36 -14.74
CA ASP A 35 -2.83 -4.10 -13.53
C ASP A 35 -1.79 -5.11 -13.06
N ALA A 36 -1.38 -6.04 -13.92
CA ALA A 36 -0.46 -7.12 -13.55
C ALA A 36 0.92 -6.59 -13.14
N MET A 37 1.38 -5.50 -13.77
CA MET A 37 2.62 -4.84 -13.40
C MET A 37 2.47 -4.12 -12.06
N ALA A 38 1.40 -3.33 -11.90
CA ALA A 38 1.14 -2.60 -10.68
C ALA A 38 1.02 -3.54 -9.47
N ASP A 39 0.22 -4.60 -9.57
CA ASP A 39 0.03 -5.57 -8.49
C ASP A 39 1.34 -6.28 -8.13
N LYS A 40 2.16 -6.64 -9.12
CA LYS A 40 3.48 -7.23 -8.89
C LYS A 40 4.37 -6.30 -8.05
N TYR A 41 4.42 -5.01 -8.39
CA TYR A 41 5.27 -4.06 -7.67
C TYR A 41 4.69 -3.66 -6.32
N LEU A 42 3.36 -3.52 -6.18
CA LEU A 42 2.70 -3.31 -4.88
C LEU A 42 3.05 -4.45 -3.92
N ARG A 43 3.01 -5.71 -4.38
CA ARG A 43 3.43 -6.86 -3.58
C ARG A 43 4.90 -6.84 -3.22
N LYS A 44 5.76 -6.42 -4.15
CA LYS A 44 7.18 -6.28 -3.89
C LYS A 44 7.45 -5.20 -2.82
N VAL A 45 6.72 -4.07 -2.86
CA VAL A 45 6.84 -3.02 -1.85
C VAL A 45 6.47 -3.55 -0.47
N LEU A 46 5.29 -4.16 -0.34
CA LEU A 46 4.82 -4.75 0.93
C LEU A 46 5.81 -5.77 1.51
N ASP A 47 6.38 -6.63 0.67
CA ASP A 47 7.29 -7.71 1.08
C ASP A 47 8.69 -7.20 1.46
N ARG A 48 9.18 -6.17 0.78
CA ARG A 48 10.60 -5.78 0.85
C ARG A 48 10.86 -4.54 1.68
N LEU A 49 9.93 -3.59 1.72
CA LEU A 49 10.14 -2.26 2.33
C LEU A 49 9.46 -2.10 3.69
N TYR A 50 8.62 -3.07 4.08
CA TYR A 50 8.01 -3.13 5.40
C TYR A 50 8.57 -4.33 6.17
N THR A 51 9.39 -4.04 7.18
CA THR A 51 10.07 -5.08 7.97
C THR A 51 9.86 -4.84 9.46
N THR A 52 10.18 -5.84 10.27
CA THR A 52 10.18 -5.70 11.74
C THR A 52 11.34 -4.86 12.27
N ASN A 53 12.30 -4.48 11.42
CA ASN A 53 13.52 -3.78 11.81
C ASN A 53 13.40 -2.26 11.66
N GLY A 54 12.21 -1.75 11.35
CA GLY A 54 11.94 -0.33 11.15
C GLY A 54 11.40 -0.01 9.76
N TRP A 55 11.23 1.28 9.51
CA TRP A 55 10.67 1.85 8.29
C TRP A 55 11.77 2.20 7.29
N CYS A 56 11.44 2.19 6.00
CA CYS A 56 12.40 2.59 4.96
C CYS A 56 12.65 4.11 4.92
N GLY A 57 11.73 4.90 5.49
CA GLY A 57 11.83 6.35 5.69
C GLY A 57 11.12 6.76 6.98
N ASP A 58 10.74 8.04 7.11
CA ASP A 58 9.91 8.48 8.22
C ASP A 58 8.52 7.80 8.14
N GLU A 59 7.95 7.46 9.30
CA GLU A 59 6.63 6.79 9.35
C GLU A 59 5.47 7.77 9.05
N ASP A 60 5.75 9.07 9.25
CA ASP A 60 4.85 10.19 8.99
C ASP A 60 3.47 10.06 9.63
N ASN A 61 3.48 9.79 10.94
CA ASN A 61 2.31 9.86 11.82
C ASN A 61 1.13 8.97 11.38
N GLY A 62 1.43 7.77 10.89
CA GLY A 62 0.45 6.80 10.45
C GLY A 62 0.29 6.72 8.93
N GLU A 63 0.96 7.58 8.15
CA GLU A 63 0.84 7.58 6.69
C GLU A 63 1.37 6.27 6.10
N MET A 64 2.62 5.89 6.42
CA MET A 64 3.25 4.65 5.94
C MET A 64 2.48 3.41 6.40
N SER A 65 2.04 3.40 7.67
CA SER A 65 1.23 2.31 8.24
C SER A 65 -0.13 2.18 7.53
N SER A 66 -0.79 3.30 7.25
CA SER A 66 -2.08 3.32 6.56
C SER A 66 -1.94 2.83 5.12
N TRP A 67 -0.87 3.26 4.43
CA TRP A 67 -0.56 2.78 3.09
C TRP A 67 -0.39 1.26 3.06
N TYR A 68 0.37 0.70 4.01
CA TYR A 68 0.55 -0.74 4.14
C TYR A 68 -0.78 -1.48 4.34
N ILE A 69 -1.59 -1.05 5.32
CA ILE A 69 -2.85 -1.72 5.66
C ILE A 69 -3.82 -1.70 4.48
N LEU A 70 -4.02 -0.53 3.85
CA LEU A 70 -4.93 -0.39 2.72
C LEU A 70 -4.43 -1.19 1.51
N THR A 71 -3.15 -1.12 1.19
CA THR A 71 -2.55 -1.89 0.09
C THR A 71 -2.63 -3.40 0.34
N ALA A 72 -2.41 -3.85 1.57
CA ALA A 72 -2.54 -5.26 1.93
C ALA A 72 -3.99 -5.77 1.82
N LEU A 73 -4.98 -4.91 2.03
CA LEU A 73 -6.39 -5.18 1.74
C LEU A 73 -6.72 -5.13 0.24
N GLY A 74 -5.81 -4.64 -0.60
CA GLY A 74 -6.04 -4.39 -2.02
C GLY A 74 -6.91 -3.16 -2.27
N LEU A 75 -6.78 -2.12 -1.45
CA LEU A 75 -7.56 -0.89 -1.54
C LEU A 75 -6.65 0.34 -1.54
N TYR A 76 -7.03 1.38 -2.26
CA TYR A 76 -6.34 2.68 -2.19
C TYR A 76 -7.24 3.86 -2.55
N SER A 77 -7.13 4.95 -1.80
CA SER A 77 -7.81 6.22 -2.10
C SER A 77 -6.88 7.10 -2.92
N LEU A 78 -7.02 7.06 -4.24
CA LEU A 78 -6.14 7.81 -5.15
C LEU A 78 -6.44 9.31 -5.15
N GLU A 79 -7.71 9.68 -4.98
CA GLU A 79 -8.16 11.07 -4.99
C GLU A 79 -8.91 11.35 -3.69
N PRO A 80 -8.20 11.69 -2.59
CA PRO A 80 -8.82 11.99 -1.31
C PRO A 80 -9.90 13.07 -1.45
N GLY A 81 -11.10 12.80 -0.95
CA GLY A 81 -12.27 13.65 -1.12
C GLY A 81 -13.28 13.13 -2.16
N LYS A 82 -12.95 12.09 -2.92
CA LYS A 82 -13.91 11.30 -3.71
C LYS A 82 -14.24 9.99 -3.00
N ASP A 83 -15.49 9.55 -3.16
CA ASP A 83 -15.99 8.27 -2.63
C ASP A 83 -15.61 7.08 -3.53
N GLU A 84 -14.34 7.02 -3.95
CA GLU A 84 -13.81 6.01 -4.87
C GLU A 84 -12.55 5.36 -4.29
N LEU A 85 -12.45 4.04 -4.43
CA LEU A 85 -11.26 3.27 -4.13
C LEU A 85 -10.78 2.54 -5.37
N VAL A 86 -9.48 2.57 -5.61
CA VAL A 86 -8.83 1.72 -6.61
C VAL A 86 -8.66 0.34 -5.98
N LEU A 87 -9.20 -0.69 -6.65
CA LEU A 87 -9.05 -2.08 -6.22
C LEU A 87 -7.71 -2.62 -6.71
N GLY A 88 -6.93 -3.21 -5.80
CA GLY A 88 -5.64 -3.88 -5.93
C GLY A 88 -5.74 -5.41 -5.92
N SER A 89 -4.60 -6.09 -5.94
CA SER A 89 -4.50 -7.49 -5.54
C SER A 89 -4.24 -7.62 -4.02
N PRO A 90 -5.19 -8.13 -3.22
CA PRO A 90 -5.03 -8.23 -1.77
C PRO A 90 -3.87 -9.14 -1.36
N ALA A 91 -3.09 -8.73 -0.36
CA ALA A 91 -1.97 -9.49 0.21
C ALA A 91 -2.35 -10.48 1.31
N LEU A 92 -3.56 -10.35 1.85
CA LEU A 92 -4.07 -11.15 2.94
C LEU A 92 -4.98 -12.27 2.42
N VAL A 93 -4.98 -13.41 3.11
CA VAL A 93 -5.93 -14.52 2.86
C VAL A 93 -7.36 -14.14 3.25
N GLY A 94 -7.51 -13.19 4.17
CA GLY A 94 -8.80 -12.71 4.66
C GLY A 94 -8.64 -11.57 5.65
N ALA A 95 -9.64 -10.71 5.73
CA ALA A 95 -9.70 -9.61 6.68
C ALA A 95 -11.13 -9.38 7.20
N ALA A 96 -11.28 -8.56 8.23
CA ALA A 96 -12.58 -8.05 8.67
C ALA A 96 -12.36 -6.64 9.18
N ILE A 97 -13.19 -5.69 8.74
CA ILE A 97 -13.06 -4.28 9.11
C ILE A 97 -14.29 -3.91 9.94
N GLN A 98 -14.05 -3.54 11.21
CA GLN A 98 -15.12 -3.02 12.04
C GLN A 98 -15.31 -1.54 11.75
N LEU A 99 -16.42 -1.19 11.11
CA LEU A 99 -16.78 0.21 10.91
C LEU A 99 -17.33 0.83 12.21
N PRO A 100 -17.22 2.16 12.38
CA PRO A 100 -17.83 2.86 13.50
C PRO A 100 -19.32 2.57 13.65
N ALA A 101 -19.81 2.58 14.89
CA ALA A 101 -21.20 2.28 15.22
C ALA A 101 -22.19 3.10 14.37
N GLY A 102 -23.19 2.42 13.79
CA GLY A 102 -24.17 3.03 12.88
C GLY A 102 -23.89 2.85 11.39
N ARG A 103 -22.75 2.25 11.00
CA ARG A 103 -22.43 1.96 9.58
C ARG A 103 -22.37 0.46 9.20
N GLY A 104 -22.76 -0.44 10.11
CA GLY A 104 -22.74 -1.89 9.89
C GLY A 104 -21.30 -2.44 9.83
N GLY A 105 -20.94 -3.34 10.74
CA GLY A 105 -19.64 -4.02 10.63
C GLY A 105 -19.67 -4.96 9.43
N GLU A 106 -18.97 -4.64 8.34
CA GLU A 106 -18.89 -5.50 7.15
C GLU A 106 -17.60 -6.32 7.17
N ARG A 107 -17.73 -7.64 6.99
CA ARG A 107 -16.59 -8.55 6.82
C ARG A 107 -16.18 -8.56 5.34
N ILE A 108 -15.04 -7.97 5.01
CA ILE A 108 -14.45 -8.05 3.66
C ILE A 108 -13.49 -9.24 3.61
N THR A 109 -13.89 -10.31 2.91
CA THR A 109 -12.98 -11.44 2.62
C THR A 109 -12.35 -11.21 1.25
N PRO A 110 -11.12 -10.69 1.14
CA PRO A 110 -10.40 -10.72 -0.11
C PRO A 110 -10.25 -12.17 -0.60
N LYS A 111 -10.58 -12.43 -1.87
CA LYS A 111 -10.39 -13.74 -2.51
C LYS A 111 -9.01 -13.84 -3.13
#